data_AF-A0AAN8Q186-F1
#
_entry.id   AF-A0AAN8Q186-F1
#
_cell.length_a   1.000
_cell.length_b   1.000
_cell.length_c   1.000
_cell.angle_alpha   90.00
_cell.angle_beta   90.00
_cell.angle_gamma   90.00
#
_symmetry.space_group_name_H-M   'P 1'
#
loop_
_entity.id
_entity.type
_entity.pdbx_description
1 polymer ?
#
loop_
_entity_poly.entity_id
_entity_poly.type
_entity_poly.pdbx_seq_one_letter_code
_entity_poly.pdbx_strand_id
1 'polypeptide(L)'
;MADVDKRNVNYYLTTLTVESVPLSKQAGFKVFLKLENLQPPGSFKIRGISHFCKKAVNVRGCKRLVCASGGNAGMAAAYAAQQLKTPCTIVLPESTPEFIAHKLPDYGAEVVVQGKVFDHANQYALELAKQPDK
;
A
#
# COMPACT_ATOMS: atom_id res chain seq x y z
N MET A 1 22.88 12.35 -18.89
CA MET A 1 21.67 11.99 -18.11
C MET A 1 22.14 11.60 -16.73
N ALA A 2 21.82 12.40 -15.71
CA ALA A 2 22.28 12.14 -14.35
C ALA A 2 21.73 10.81 -13.84
N ASP A 3 22.60 9.99 -13.26
CA ASP A 3 22.27 8.78 -12.53
C ASP A 3 21.43 9.17 -11.30
N VAL A 4 20.10 9.15 -11.46
CA VAL A 4 19.17 9.34 -10.35
C VAL A 4 19.38 8.14 -9.44
N ASP A 5 19.99 8.37 -8.28
CA ASP A 5 20.13 7.35 -7.24
C ASP A 5 18.75 6.70 -7.01
N LYS A 6 18.57 5.49 -7.53
CA LYS A 6 17.32 4.74 -7.50
C LYS A 6 16.83 4.51 -6.05
N ARG A 7 17.69 4.70 -5.04
CA ARG A 7 17.34 4.61 -3.62
C ARG A 7 16.48 5.79 -3.14
N ASN A 8 16.54 6.95 -3.80
CA ASN A 8 15.84 8.18 -3.38
C ASN A 8 14.58 8.53 -4.19
N VAL A 9 14.08 7.61 -5.01
CA VAL A 9 12.79 7.80 -5.68
C VAL A 9 11.65 7.66 -4.67
N ASN A 10 10.78 8.67 -4.60
CA ASN A 10 9.52 8.60 -3.85
C ASN A 10 8.49 7.84 -4.65
N TYR A 11 7.78 6.90 -4.02
CA TYR A 11 6.69 6.15 -4.67
C TYR A 11 5.33 6.84 -4.51
N TYR A 12 5.35 8.11 -4.09
CA TYR A 12 4.17 8.92 -3.84
C TYR A 12 4.35 10.30 -4.47
N LEU A 13 3.23 10.95 -4.74
CA LEU A 13 3.17 12.28 -5.35
C LEU A 13 3.12 13.37 -4.29
N THR A 14 3.58 14.57 -4.66
CA THR A 14 3.11 15.79 -4.01
C THR A 14 1.71 16.09 -4.57
N THR A 15 0.68 15.74 -3.81
CA THR A 15 -0.72 15.89 -4.24
C THR A 15 -1.13 17.35 -4.24
N LEU A 16 -2.09 17.67 -5.11
CA LEU A 16 -2.67 18.99 -5.20
C LEU A 16 -3.48 19.32 -3.94
N THR A 17 -3.48 20.60 -3.60
CA THR A 17 -4.40 21.19 -2.64
C THR A 17 -5.29 22.13 -3.41
N VAL A 18 -6.61 21.87 -3.44
CA VAL A 18 -7.56 22.65 -4.23
C VAL A 18 -8.61 23.26 -3.32
N GLU A 19 -9.04 24.49 -3.60
CA GLU A 19 -10.17 25.07 -2.88
C GLU A 19 -11.48 24.39 -3.33
N SER A 20 -12.35 24.06 -2.37
CA SER A 20 -13.72 23.62 -2.66
C SER A 20 -14.68 24.80 -2.51
N VAL A 21 -15.03 25.44 -3.64
CA VAL A 21 -15.95 26.59 -3.65
C VAL A 21 -17.28 26.30 -2.95
N PRO A 22 -17.95 25.14 -3.17
CA PRO A 22 -19.21 24.85 -2.48
C PRO A 22 -19.05 24.72 -0.96
N LEU A 23 -18.00 24.03 -0.50
CA LEU A 23 -17.74 23.87 0.94
C LEU A 23 -17.31 25.18 1.58
N SER A 24 -16.50 25.99 0.90
CA SER A 24 -16.12 27.32 1.35
C SER A 24 -17.36 28.20 1.59
N LYS A 25 -18.31 28.19 0.64
CA LYS A 25 -19.57 28.95 0.74
C LYS A 25 -20.43 28.46 1.90
N GLN A 26 -20.54 27.15 2.10
CA GLN A 26 -21.34 26.57 3.18
C GLN A 26 -20.72 26.83 4.57
N ALA A 27 -19.40 26.81 4.68
CA ALA A 27 -18.68 26.97 5.94
C ALA A 27 -18.48 28.44 6.37
N GLY A 28 -18.55 29.39 5.43
CA GLY A 28 -18.27 30.81 5.70
C GLY A 28 -16.78 31.16 5.77
N PHE A 29 -15.90 30.22 5.43
CA PHE A 29 -14.44 30.41 5.33
C PHE A 29 -13.87 29.48 4.25
N LYS A 30 -12.64 29.73 3.79
CA LYS A 30 -12.02 28.93 2.72
C LYS A 30 -11.76 27.49 3.18
N VAL A 31 -12.28 26.52 2.44
CA VAL A 31 -12.06 25.08 2.65
C VAL A 31 -11.20 24.53 1.52
N PHE A 32 -10.08 23.91 1.88
CA PHE A 32 -9.17 23.28 0.92
C PHE A 32 -9.17 21.76 1.06
N LEU A 33 -9.17 21.07 -0.08
CA LEU A 33 -9.11 19.62 -0.18
C LEU A 33 -7.69 19.19 -0.54
N LYS A 34 -7.11 18.32 0.29
CA LYS A 34 -5.86 17.64 -0.02
C LYS A 34 -6.17 16.33 -0.75
N LEU A 35 -5.86 16.28 -2.04
CA LEU A 35 -6.32 15.20 -2.93
C LEU A 35 -5.46 13.92 -2.84
N GLU A 36 -5.44 13.28 -1.66
CA GLU A 36 -4.69 12.03 -1.44
C GLU A 36 -5.27 10.82 -2.19
N ASN A 37 -6.49 10.93 -2.71
CA ASN A 37 -7.07 9.95 -3.62
C ASN A 37 -6.32 9.84 -4.96
N LEU A 38 -5.50 10.85 -5.31
CA LEU A 38 -4.65 10.83 -6.51
C LEU A 38 -3.29 10.17 -6.30
N GLN A 39 -2.94 9.80 -5.06
CA GLN A 39 -1.74 9.02 -4.82
C GLN A 39 -1.82 7.68 -5.55
N PRO A 40 -0.73 7.13 -6.12
CA PRO A 40 -0.72 5.72 -6.48
C PRO A 40 -0.62 4.88 -5.19
N PRO A 41 -1.47 3.85 -4.95
CA PRO A 41 -2.51 3.29 -5.81
C PRO A 41 -3.95 3.76 -5.49
N GLY A 42 -4.12 4.89 -4.82
CA GLY A 42 -5.41 5.58 -4.67
C GLY A 42 -5.63 6.21 -3.31
N SER A 43 -4.60 6.27 -2.45
CA SER A 43 -4.74 6.82 -1.10
C SER A 43 -3.42 7.26 -0.47
N PHE A 44 -3.52 8.03 0.62
CA PHE A 44 -2.38 8.48 1.41
C PHE A 44 -1.50 7.37 1.99
N LYS A 45 -2.02 6.12 2.09
CA LYS A 45 -1.30 5.01 2.74
C LYS A 45 0.04 4.69 2.07
N ILE A 46 0.19 4.98 0.77
CA ILE A 46 1.46 4.78 0.07
C ILE A 46 2.62 5.52 0.73
N ARG A 47 2.39 6.68 1.35
CA ARG A 47 3.46 7.49 1.95
C ARG A 47 4.19 6.72 3.04
N GLY A 48 3.45 6.25 4.04
CA GLY A 48 4.03 5.51 5.16
C GLY A 48 4.47 4.10 4.77
N ILE A 49 3.66 3.39 3.97
CA ILE A 49 3.92 2.01 3.62
C ILE A 49 5.14 1.89 2.70
N SER A 50 5.26 2.74 1.67
CA SER A 50 6.47 2.73 0.83
C SER A 50 7.73 3.03 1.63
N HIS A 51 7.67 3.97 2.58
CA HIS A 51 8.82 4.25 3.46
C HIS A 51 9.22 3.00 4.27
N PHE A 52 8.24 2.33 4.89
CA PHE A 52 8.48 1.11 5.65
C PHE A 52 9.06 -0.01 4.76
N CYS A 53 8.44 -0.28 3.60
CA CYS A 53 8.90 -1.29 2.66
C CYS A 53 10.32 -1.00 2.15
N LYS A 54 10.62 0.25 1.77
CA LYS A 54 11.97 0.67 1.36
C LYS A 54 12.99 0.40 2.46
N LYS A 55 12.68 0.73 3.72
CA LYS A 55 13.57 0.49 4.86
C LYS A 55 13.74 -1.00 5.14
N ALA A 56 12.67 -1.78 5.08
CA ALA A 56 12.72 -3.23 5.24
C ALA A 56 13.63 -3.89 4.18
N VAL A 57 13.43 -3.57 2.91
CA VAL A 57 14.18 -4.19 1.80
C VAL A 57 15.61 -3.66 1.74
N ASN A 58 15.80 -2.34 1.63
CA ASN A 58 17.11 -1.76 1.31
C ASN A 58 18.04 -1.65 2.52
N VAL A 59 17.50 -1.54 3.73
CA VAL A 59 18.30 -1.36 4.96
C VAL A 59 18.37 -2.64 5.78
N ARG A 60 17.25 -3.36 5.92
CA ARG A 60 17.19 -4.61 6.71
C ARG A 60 17.40 -5.87 5.88
N GLY A 61 17.48 -5.74 4.56
CA GLY A 61 17.74 -6.88 3.66
C GLY A 61 16.57 -7.84 3.51
N CYS A 62 15.33 -7.44 3.85
CA CYS A 62 14.15 -8.28 3.70
C CYS A 62 13.97 -8.69 2.23
N LYS A 63 13.77 -9.98 1.97
CA LYS A 63 13.63 -10.55 0.62
C LYS A 63 12.19 -10.68 0.15
N ARG A 64 11.23 -10.55 1.06
CA ARG A 64 9.80 -10.54 0.76
C ARG A 64 9.03 -9.68 1.75
N LEU A 65 7.83 -9.28 1.36
CA LEU A 65 6.92 -8.46 2.16
C LEU A 65 5.60 -9.22 2.34
N VAL A 66 5.03 -9.17 3.53
CA VAL A 66 3.72 -9.77 3.83
C VAL A 66 2.82 -8.71 4.45
N CYS A 67 1.57 -8.62 4.00
CA CYS A 67 0.59 -7.70 4.56
C CYS A 67 -0.80 -8.36 4.64
N ALA A 68 -1.43 -8.34 5.82
CA ALA A 68 -2.82 -8.76 5.96
C ALA A 68 -3.76 -7.58 5.69
N SER A 69 -4.08 -7.26 4.43
CA SER A 69 -5.06 -6.22 4.12
C SER A 69 -5.53 -6.28 2.67
N GLY A 70 -6.85 -6.30 2.41
CA GLY A 70 -7.39 -6.12 1.06
C GLY A 70 -7.62 -4.66 0.67
N GLY A 71 -7.59 -3.75 1.63
CA GLY A 71 -7.89 -2.34 1.37
C GLY A 71 -6.69 -1.56 0.84
N ASN A 72 -6.77 -0.24 1.00
CA ASN A 72 -5.74 0.72 0.64
C ASN A 72 -4.33 0.38 1.18
N ALA A 73 -4.22 -0.33 2.31
CA ALA A 73 -2.92 -0.70 2.87
C ALA A 73 -2.27 -1.85 2.06
N GLY A 74 -3.03 -2.89 1.73
CA GLY A 74 -2.55 -3.98 0.89
C GLY A 74 -2.19 -3.50 -0.51
N MET A 75 -3.02 -2.65 -1.10
CA MET A 75 -2.74 -2.03 -2.40
C MET A 75 -1.43 -1.23 -2.35
N ALA A 76 -1.24 -0.40 -1.32
CA ALA A 76 0.00 0.37 -1.16
C ALA A 76 1.23 -0.51 -0.92
N ALA A 77 1.09 -1.62 -0.19
CA ALA A 77 2.16 -2.58 0.03
C ALA A 77 2.53 -3.31 -1.27
N ALA A 78 1.53 -3.80 -2.00
CA ALA A 78 1.71 -4.45 -3.31
C ALA A 78 2.38 -3.50 -4.32
N TYR A 79 1.88 -2.27 -4.44
CA TYR A 79 2.47 -1.26 -5.30
C TYR A 79 3.92 -0.94 -4.91
N ALA A 80 4.21 -0.71 -3.61
CA ALA A 80 5.56 -0.43 -3.15
C ALA A 80 6.52 -1.60 -3.41
N ALA A 81 6.05 -2.84 -3.22
CA ALA A 81 6.82 -4.05 -3.48
C ALA A 81 7.13 -4.23 -4.97
N GLN A 82 6.18 -3.91 -5.85
CA GLN A 82 6.38 -3.89 -7.31
C GLN A 82 7.51 -2.93 -7.70
N GLN A 83 7.49 -1.70 -7.16
CA GLN A 83 8.54 -0.71 -7.41
C GLN A 83 9.91 -1.16 -6.89
N LEU A 84 9.92 -1.89 -5.76
CA LEU A 84 11.11 -2.48 -5.16
C LEU A 84 11.55 -3.81 -5.83
N LYS A 85 10.78 -4.34 -6.78
CA LYS A 85 10.98 -5.67 -7.37
C LYS A 85 11.15 -6.76 -6.31
N THR A 86 10.36 -6.66 -5.24
CA THR A 86 10.42 -7.57 -4.10
C THR A 86 9.11 -8.36 -4.03
N PRO A 87 9.15 -9.70 -3.87
CA PRO A 87 7.95 -10.50 -3.66
C PRO A 87 7.05 -9.96 -2.55
N CYS A 88 5.74 -9.93 -2.81
CA CYS A 88 4.75 -9.51 -1.83
C CYS A 88 3.58 -10.47 -1.78
N THR A 89 3.24 -10.91 -0.57
CA THR A 89 2.04 -11.72 -0.31
C THR A 89 1.04 -10.90 0.49
N ILE A 90 -0.19 -10.83 0.00
CA ILE A 90 -1.31 -10.16 0.65
C ILE A 90 -2.27 -11.21 1.19
N VAL A 91 -2.46 -11.20 2.50
CA VAL A 91 -3.36 -12.14 3.18
C VAL A 91 -4.72 -11.48 3.40
N LEU A 92 -5.77 -12.13 2.92
CA LEU A 92 -7.15 -11.66 2.99
C LEU A 92 -7.99 -12.64 3.81
N PRO A 93 -8.94 -12.17 4.63
CA PRO A 93 -9.94 -13.05 5.19
C PRO A 93 -10.96 -13.47 4.12
N GLU A 94 -11.63 -14.61 4.34
CA GLU A 94 -12.71 -15.15 3.50
C GLU A 94 -13.88 -14.18 3.28
N SER A 95 -14.08 -13.24 4.22
CA SER A 95 -15.11 -12.20 4.13
C SER A 95 -14.76 -11.07 3.13
N THR A 96 -13.57 -11.09 2.52
CA THR A 96 -13.14 -10.05 1.57
C THR A 96 -13.89 -10.21 0.25
N PRO A 97 -14.59 -9.17 -0.25
CA PRO A 97 -15.22 -9.22 -1.56
C PRO A 97 -14.22 -9.52 -2.68
N GLU A 98 -14.61 -10.39 -3.61
CA GLU A 98 -13.74 -10.89 -4.66
C GLU A 98 -13.13 -9.77 -5.54
N PHE A 99 -13.92 -8.73 -5.85
CA PHE A 99 -13.46 -7.58 -6.63
C PHE A 99 -12.29 -6.82 -5.99
N ILE A 100 -12.11 -6.95 -4.66
CA ILE A 100 -10.97 -6.37 -3.94
C ILE A 100 -9.73 -7.24 -4.15
N ALA A 101 -9.88 -8.56 -4.07
CA ALA A 101 -8.79 -9.52 -4.28
C ALA A 101 -8.21 -9.41 -5.70
N HIS A 102 -9.05 -9.20 -6.71
CA HIS A 102 -8.65 -9.09 -8.11
C HIS A 102 -7.72 -7.92 -8.45
N LYS A 103 -7.67 -6.86 -7.62
CA LYS A 103 -6.82 -5.69 -7.89
C LYS A 103 -5.37 -5.83 -7.43
N LEU A 104 -5.09 -6.76 -6.52
CA LEU A 104 -3.75 -6.94 -5.95
C LEU A 104 -2.77 -7.63 -6.92
N PRO A 105 -3.20 -8.63 -7.72
CA PRO A 105 -2.37 -9.23 -8.77
C PRO A 105 -1.90 -8.24 -9.85
N ASP A 106 -2.64 -7.17 -10.11
CA ASP A 106 -2.22 -6.12 -11.06
C ASP A 106 -0.90 -5.43 -10.64
N TYR A 107 -0.58 -5.46 -9.34
CA TYR A 107 0.70 -5.01 -8.79
C TYR A 107 1.70 -6.15 -8.58
N GLY A 108 1.42 -7.36 -9.08
CA GLY A 108 2.29 -8.52 -8.95
C GLY A 108 2.32 -9.14 -7.55
N ALA A 109 1.33 -8.83 -6.70
CA ALA A 109 1.22 -9.45 -5.39
C ALA A 109 0.56 -10.83 -5.47
N GLU A 110 1.10 -11.79 -4.72
CA GLU A 110 0.42 -13.05 -4.44
C GLU A 110 -0.71 -12.79 -3.44
N VAL A 111 -1.90 -13.34 -3.70
CA VAL A 111 -3.04 -13.22 -2.80
C VAL A 111 -3.29 -14.57 -2.13
N VAL A 112 -3.31 -14.57 -0.80
CA VAL A 112 -3.66 -15.73 0.01
C VAL A 112 -4.94 -15.42 0.77
N VAL A 113 -6.00 -16.20 0.54
CA VAL A 113 -7.23 -16.10 1.33
C VAL A 113 -7.12 -17.08 2.48
N GLN A 114 -7.01 -16.57 3.71
CA GLN A 114 -6.89 -17.39 4.91
C GLN A 114 -7.53 -16.70 6.12
N GLY A 115 -8.39 -17.44 6.81
CA GLY A 115 -9.05 -17.00 8.03
C GLY A 115 -10.41 -16.34 7.78
N LYS A 116 -11.32 -16.52 8.72
CA LYS A 116 -12.72 -16.04 8.62
C LYS A 116 -12.86 -14.52 8.78
N VAL A 117 -11.98 -13.92 9.58
CA VAL A 117 -11.97 -12.50 9.93
C VAL A 117 -10.56 -11.95 9.85
N PHE A 118 -10.44 -10.62 9.86
CA PHE A 118 -9.17 -9.92 9.76
C PHE A 118 -8.12 -10.43 10.76
N ASP A 119 -8.50 -10.67 12.02
CA ASP A 119 -7.54 -11.10 13.05
C ASP A 119 -6.89 -12.45 12.72
N HIS A 120 -7.66 -13.40 12.15
CA HIS A 120 -7.12 -14.69 11.71
C HIS A 120 -6.19 -14.53 10.50
N ALA A 121 -6.57 -13.69 9.53
CA ALA A 121 -5.72 -13.37 8.38
C ALA A 121 -4.41 -12.70 8.81
N ASN A 122 -4.48 -11.80 9.78
CA ASN A 122 -3.32 -11.12 10.35
C ASN A 122 -2.41 -12.09 11.13
N GLN A 123 -3.00 -12.98 11.94
CA GLN A 123 -2.23 -14.02 12.62
C GLN A 123 -1.48 -14.89 11.62
N TYR A 124 -2.16 -15.36 10.56
CA TYR A 124 -1.52 -16.14 9.51
C TYR A 124 -0.42 -15.35 8.79
N ALA A 125 -0.64 -14.07 8.48
CA ALA A 125 0.37 -13.22 7.86
C ALA A 125 1.63 -13.06 8.74
N LEU A 126 1.45 -12.93 10.06
CA LEU A 126 2.56 -12.86 11.01
C LEU A 126 3.34 -14.17 11.09
N GLU A 127 2.65 -15.31 11.05
CA GLU A 127 3.29 -16.64 10.98
C GLU A 127 4.04 -16.80 9.66
N LEU A 128 3.39 -16.46 8.55
CA LEU A 128 3.99 -16.47 7.22
C LEU A 128 5.24 -15.61 7.16
N ALA A 129 5.26 -14.42 7.79
CA ALA A 129 6.42 -13.54 7.82
C ALA A 129 7.63 -14.11 8.60
N LYS A 130 7.44 -15.10 9.48
CA LYS A 130 8.51 -15.78 10.23
C LYS A 130 9.11 -16.98 9.50
N GLN A 131 8.39 -17.52 8.50
CA GLN A 131 8.87 -18.66 7.74
C GLN A 131 10.11 -18.29 6.90
N PRO A 132 11.02 -19.24 6.63
CA PRO A 132 12.13 -19.01 5.71
C PRO A 132 11.62 -18.67 4.31
N ASP A 133 12.43 -17.92 3.56
CA ASP A 133 12.14 -17.60 2.15
C ASP A 133 12.10 -18.91 1.33
N LYS A 134 11.09 -19.06 0.47
CA LYS A 134 10.96 -20.20 -0.45
C LYS A 134 11.80 -20.00 -1.70
#